data_AF-A0A926U5C6-F1
#
_entry.id   AF-A0A926U5C6-F1
#
_cell.length_a   1.000
_cell.length_b   1.000
_cell.length_c   1.000
_cell.angle_alpha   90.00
_cell.angle_beta   90.00
_cell.angle_gamma   90.00
#
_symmetry.space_group_name_H-M   'P 1'
#
loop_
_entity.id
_entity.type
_entity.pdbx_description
1 polymer ?
#
loop_
_entity_poly.entity_id
_entity_poly.type
_entity_poly.pdbx_seq_one_letter_code
_entity_poly.pdbx_strand_id
1 'polypeptide(L)' 'MAKRGRPLSSEWVDSNTAAAELGIQPRQLRKLRKENFFRLGMHYRIISKPGADKPRYVWHVDRCAAALEIPQEER' A
#
# COMPACT_ATOMS: atom_id res chain seq x y z
N MET A 1 12.06 24.30 3.87
CA MET A 1 12.14 22.82 3.98
C MET A 1 11.18 22.37 5.07
N ALA A 2 10.03 21.82 4.74
CA ALA A 2 9.07 21.34 5.75
C ALA A 2 8.90 19.82 5.59
N LYS A 3 9.76 19.05 6.27
CA LYS A 3 9.42 17.67 6.61
C LYS A 3 8.33 17.74 7.66
N ARG A 4 7.07 17.82 7.22
CA ARG A 4 5.92 17.59 8.10
C ARG A 4 6.03 16.14 8.57
N GLY A 5 6.52 15.94 9.79
CA GLY A 5 6.32 14.70 10.53
C GLY A 5 4.81 14.52 10.71
N ARG A 6 4.16 13.89 9.73
CA ARG A 6 2.80 13.40 9.91
C ARG A 6 2.94 12.19 10.84
N PRO A 7 2.15 12.08 11.92
CA PRO A 7 2.14 10.84 12.68
C PRO A 7 1.85 9.71 11.70
N LEU A 8 2.72 8.71 11.67
CA LEU A 8 2.52 7.46 10.94
C LEU A 8 1.37 6.70 11.62
N SER A 9 0.16 7.26 11.54
CA SER A 9 -1.04 6.53 11.89
C SER A 9 -1.00 5.27 11.03
N SER A 10 -0.90 4.11 11.68
CA SER A 10 -1.01 2.77 11.06
C SER A 10 -2.44 2.54 10.55
N GLU A 11 -2.98 3.51 9.82
CA GLU A 11 -4.30 3.45 9.24
C GLU A 11 -4.23 2.68 7.93
N TRP A 12 -5.04 1.64 7.87
CA TRP A 12 -5.30 0.88 6.67
C TRP A 12 -6.12 1.77 5.73
N VAL A 13 -5.47 2.39 4.76
CA VAL A 13 -6.11 3.35 3.84
C VAL A 13 -6.47 2.69 2.51
N ASP A 14 -7.36 3.30 1.75
CA ASP A 14 -7.73 2.81 0.42
C ASP A 14 -6.60 2.92 -0.61
N SER A 15 -6.78 2.31 -1.78
CA SER A 15 -5.74 2.26 -2.82
C SER A 15 -5.36 3.63 -3.41
N ASN A 16 -6.27 4.61 -3.43
CA ASN A 16 -5.97 5.94 -3.95
C ASN A 16 -5.16 6.74 -2.92
N THR A 17 -5.60 6.71 -1.66
CA THR A 17 -4.89 7.35 -0.56
C THR A 17 -3.50 6.75 -0.37
N ALA A 18 -3.39 5.41 -0.39
CA ALA A 18 -2.10 4.74 -0.30
C ALA A 18 -1.15 5.13 -1.44
N ALA A 19 -1.66 5.19 -2.67
CA ALA A 19 -0.86 5.60 -3.81
C ALA A 19 -0.39 7.06 -3.69
N ALA A 20 -1.25 7.97 -3.23
CA ALA A 20 -0.90 9.37 -2.99
C ALA A 20 0.18 9.53 -1.91
N GLU A 21 0.06 8.81 -0.79
CA GLU A 21 1.04 8.86 0.30
C GLU A 21 2.39 8.23 -0.10
N LEU A 22 2.36 7.13 -0.86
CA LEU A 22 3.56 6.48 -1.40
C LEU A 22 4.19 7.26 -2.57
N GLY A 23 3.52 8.29 -3.08
CA GLY A 23 3.98 9.06 -4.25
C GLY A 23 3.96 8.25 -5.56
N ILE A 24 3.17 7.18 -5.64
CA ILE A 24 3.06 6.32 -6.84
C ILE A 24 1.66 6.40 -7.45
N GLN A 25 1.50 5.88 -8.67
CA GLN A 25 0.17 5.77 -9.27
C GLN A 25 -0.62 4.58 -8.72
N PRO A 26 -1.96 4.68 -8.58
CA PRO A 26 -2.81 3.55 -8.18
C PRO A 26 -2.70 2.35 -9.14
N ARG A 27 -2.42 2.61 -10.42
CA ARG A 27 -2.15 1.56 -11.43
C ARG A 27 -0.87 0.77 -11.09
N GLN A 28 0.16 1.47 -10.62
CA GLN A 28 1.45 0.89 -10.25
C GLN A 28 1.33 0.08 -8.96
N LEU A 29 0.59 0.57 -7.96
CA LEU A 29 0.24 -0.18 -6.75
C LEU A 29 -0.45 -1.53 -7.09
N ARG A 30 -1.37 -1.54 -8.06
CA ARG A 30 -2.01 -2.78 -8.55
C ARG A 30 -1.06 -3.71 -9.28
N LYS A 31 -0.10 -3.15 -10.04
CA LYS A 31 0.93 -3.92 -10.74
C LYS A 31 1.86 -4.62 -9.74
N LEU A 32 2.37 -3.88 -8.76
CA LEU A 32 3.20 -4.41 -7.66
C LEU A 32 2.48 -5.51 -6.87
N ARG A 33 1.16 -5.37 -6.65
CA ARG A 33 0.34 -6.45 -6.09
C ARG A 33 0.35 -7.72 -6.94
N LYS A 34 0.18 -7.57 -8.26
CA LYS A 34 0.18 -8.70 -9.21
C LYS A 34 1.55 -9.37 -9.29
N GLU A 35 2.61 -8.59 -9.13
CA GLU A 35 4.01 -9.06 -9.12
C GLU A 35 4.43 -9.69 -7.77
N ASN A 36 3.50 -9.91 -6.84
CA ASN A 36 3.76 -10.45 -5.50
C ASN A 36 4.70 -9.60 -4.63
N PHE A 37 4.90 -8.33 -4.98
CA PHE A 37 5.72 -7.41 -4.19
C PHE A 37 5.09 -7.12 -2.83
N PHE A 38 3.76 -6.98 -2.81
CA PHE A 38 2.99 -6.78 -1.59
C PHE A 38 2.32 -8.09 -1.15
N ARG A 39 2.37 -8.40 0.15
CA ARG A 39 1.74 -9.58 0.76
C ARG A 39 0.39 -9.26 1.39
N LEU A 40 -0.60 -10.13 1.17
CA LEU A 40 -1.91 -10.08 1.84
C LEU A 40 -1.75 -10.27 3.35
N GLY A 41 -2.47 -9.51 4.17
CA GLY A 41 -2.41 -9.53 5.64
C GLY A 41 -1.32 -8.65 6.24
N MET A 42 -0.19 -8.50 5.54
CA MET A 42 0.93 -7.64 5.95
C MET A 42 0.87 -6.25 5.32
N HIS A 43 0.80 -6.16 4.00
CA HIS A 43 0.87 -4.90 3.25
C HIS A 43 -0.52 -4.43 2.81
N TYR A 44 -1.40 -5.35 2.46
CA TYR A 44 -2.78 -5.05 2.11
C TYR A 44 -3.75 -6.07 2.70
N ARG A 45 -4.99 -5.65 2.91
CA ARG A 45 -6.09 -6.50 3.38
C ARG A 45 -7.32 -6.27 2.54
N ILE A 46 -8.17 -7.28 2.47
CA ILE A 46 -9.46 -7.22 1.80
C ILE A 46 -10.50 -7.00 2.89
N ILE A 47 -11.21 -5.89 2.84
CA ILE A 47 -12.31 -5.58 3.77
C ILE A 47 -13.69 -5.84 3.16
N SER A 48 -13.76 -6.12 1.86
CA SER A 48 -15.03 -6.52 1.25
C SER A 48 -15.45 -7.91 1.69
N LYS A 49 -16.77 -8.08 1.83
CA LYS A 49 -17.41 -9.39 2.01
C LYS A 49 -17.06 -10.31 0.83
N PRO A 50 -16.90 -11.63 1.07
CA PRO A 50 -16.77 -12.60 -0.01
C PRO A 50 -18.02 -12.53 -0.90
N GLY A 51 -17.84 -12.29 -2.20
CA GLY A 51 -18.93 -12.17 -3.17
C GLY A 51 -19.36 -10.74 -3.55
N ALA A 52 -18.67 -9.70 -3.07
CA ALA A 52 -18.95 -8.33 -3.50
C ALA A 52 -18.43 -8.06 -4.94
N ASP A 53 -19.26 -7.48 -5.80
CA ASP A 53 -18.91 -7.04 -7.18
C ASP A 53 -17.66 -6.16 -7.26
N LYS A 54 -17.37 -5.38 -6.21
CA LYS A 54 -16.14 -4.59 -6.08
C LYS A 54 -15.43 -4.92 -4.76
N PRO A 55 -14.38 -5.76 -4.80
CA PRO A 55 -13.54 -5.98 -3.63
C PRO A 55 -12.77 -4.69 -3.29
N ARG A 56 -12.90 -4.25 -2.04
CA ARG A 56 -12.27 -3.06 -1.48
C ARG A 56 -11.01 -3.52 -0.75
N TYR A 57 -9.89 -3.00 -1.24
CA TYR A 57 -8.57 -3.28 -0.71
C TYR A 57 -8.11 -2.09 0.11
N VAL A 58 -7.63 -2.37 1.30
CA VAL A 58 -6.92 -1.40 2.14
C VAL A 58 -5.46 -1.78 2.24
N TRP A 59 -4.64 -0.77 2.40
CA TRP A 59 -3.19 -0.82 2.31
C TRP A 59 -2.58 -0.15 3.52
N HIS A 60 -1.49 -0.74 4.01
CA HIS A 60 -0.71 -0.19 5.10
C HIS A 60 0.42 0.65 4.53
N VAL A 61 0.27 1.97 4.53
CA VAL A 61 1.22 2.91 3.89
C VAL A 61 2.63 2.70 4.42
N ASP A 62 2.80 2.67 5.74
CA ASP A 62 4.11 2.53 6.39
C ASP A 62 4.87 1.26 5.96
N ARG A 63 4.21 0.09 5.96
CA ARG A 63 4.82 -1.16 5.50
C ARG A 63 5.07 -1.18 4.00
N CYS A 64 4.18 -0.58 3.21
CA CYS A 64 4.38 -0.46 1.77
C CYS A 64 5.56 0.47 1.46
N ALA A 65 5.68 1.58 2.20
CA ALA A 65 6.78 2.53 2.11
C ALA A 65 8.09 1.87 2.50
N ALA A 66 8.14 1.15 3.64
CA ALA A 66 9.30 0.37 4.04
C ALA A 66 9.72 -0.66 2.98
N ALA A 67 8.76 -1.36 2.36
CA ALA A 67 9.06 -2.31 1.28
C ALA A 67 9.52 -1.63 -0.02
N LEU A 68 9.12 -0.38 -0.26
CA LEU A 68 9.54 0.45 -1.40
C LEU A 68 10.87 1.18 -1.15
N GLU A 69 11.18 1.53 0.09
CA GLU A 69 12.41 2.21 0.52
C GLU A 69 13.61 1.25 0.60
N ILE A 70 13.38 -0.06 0.80
CA ILE A 70 14.45 -1.07 0.72
C ILE A 70 14.84 -1.24 -0.77
N PRO A 71 16.04 -0.79 -1.19
CA PRO A 71 16.48 -0.96 -2.57
C PRO A 71 16.65 -2.44 -2.89
N GLN A 72 16.18 -2.83 -4.08
CA GLN A 72 16.13 -4.21 -4.61
C GLN A 72 17.49 -4.89 -4.84
N GLU A 73 18.61 -4.35 -4.36
CA GLU A 73 19.96 -4.85 -4.69
C GLU A 73 20.40 -6.03 -3.80
N GLU A 74 19.72 -6.28 -2.68
CA GLU A 74 20.04 -7.38 -1.74
C GLU A 74 19.03 -8.54 -1.86
N ARG A 75 18.89 -9.16 -3.04
CA ARG A 75 18.08 -10.38 -3.18
C ARG A 75 18.68 -11.44 -4.09
#